data_AF-A0AA88GFS1-F1
#
_entry.id   AF-A0AA88GFS1-F1
#
_cell.length_a   1.000
_cell.length_b   1.000
_cell.length_c   1.000
_cell.angle_alpha   90.00
_cell.angle_beta   90.00
_cell.angle_gamma   90.00
#
_symmetry.space_group_name_H-M   'P 1'
#
loop_
_entity.id
_entity.type
_entity.pdbx_description
1 polymer ?
#
loop_
_entity_poly.entity_id
_entity_poly.type
_entity_poly.pdbx_seq_one_letter_code
_entity_poly.pdbx_strand_id
1 'polypeptide(L)'
;MLRRSITSIARSTAFKSNYGVATYATSAAQGAALDESVRKVLKPEVLKVIEAKTDSLLIKKLNFLGRYFVCRLNVASKLILNSLSQENCFRIIVNELDDPWEYYWKQVRKNGKDANKWLESLREVRDLPLIADRCWRNMLLSGVYPTTEHYNTYLDVLANTNDNFYLHDTFDDLKRRNPYQKPDAGSFNTMLDNYIRHQDGQRALVQVEYMKSKNIAVDASLEGKLKELLAAYDPEKGAAWALDKGGEKPEFEVKKEQAGEKNQQKIFDNLERYIQPDFSKLVVQE
;
A
#
# COMPACT_ATOMS: atom_id res chain seq x y z
N MET A 1 -4.64 -3.11 22.47
CA MET A 1 -4.57 -4.26 21.53
C MET A 1 -4.18 -3.75 20.15
N LEU A 2 -3.42 -4.55 19.41
CA LEU A 2 -2.40 -4.12 18.45
C LEU A 2 -2.91 -3.43 17.16
N ARG A 3 -2.29 -2.26 16.87
CA ARG A 3 -2.32 -1.49 15.62
C ARG A 3 -1.73 -2.30 14.44
N ARG A 4 -2.50 -3.22 13.84
CA ARG A 4 -2.03 -4.04 12.71
C ARG A 4 -3.11 -4.16 11.64
N SER A 5 -3.05 -3.39 10.57
CA SER A 5 -4.13 -3.51 9.58
C SER A 5 -3.75 -3.21 8.13
N ILE A 6 -2.83 -2.29 7.84
CA ILE A 6 -2.16 -2.22 6.52
C ILE A 6 -0.65 -2.29 6.70
N THR A 7 -0.19 -1.52 7.69
CA THR A 7 1.21 -1.33 7.96
C THR A 7 1.86 -2.57 8.53
N SER A 8 1.16 -3.42 9.29
CA SER A 8 1.81 -4.59 9.91
C SER A 8 2.01 -5.75 8.95
N ILE A 9 1.04 -6.07 8.10
CA ILE A 9 1.18 -7.17 7.14
C ILE A 9 2.18 -6.73 6.09
N ALA A 10 2.00 -5.57 5.49
CA ALA A 10 2.87 -5.15 4.41
C ALA A 10 4.25 -4.63 4.90
N ARG A 11 4.40 -4.12 6.14
CA ARG A 11 5.75 -4.00 6.76
C ARG A 11 6.32 -5.36 7.10
N SER A 12 5.58 -6.30 7.71
CA SER A 12 6.10 -7.64 7.98
C SER A 12 6.55 -8.34 6.71
N THR A 13 5.84 -8.13 5.61
CA THR A 13 6.17 -8.69 4.30
C THR A 13 7.33 -7.96 3.62
N ALA A 14 7.41 -6.62 3.67
CA ALA A 14 8.59 -5.88 3.23
C ALA A 14 9.83 -6.28 4.07
N PHE A 15 9.65 -6.48 5.37
CA PHE A 15 10.68 -6.99 6.28
C PHE A 15 11.09 -8.42 5.92
N LYS A 16 10.13 -9.32 5.67
CA LYS A 16 10.38 -10.69 5.20
C LYS A 16 11.08 -10.71 3.84
N SER A 17 10.77 -9.76 2.96
CA SER A 17 11.43 -9.64 1.65
C SER A 17 12.89 -9.18 1.74
N ASN A 18 13.28 -8.54 2.84
CA ASN A 18 14.67 -8.23 3.16
C ASN A 18 15.35 -9.32 4.01
N TYR A 19 14.58 -10.10 4.79
CA TYR A 19 15.10 -11.07 5.77
C TYR A 19 14.82 -12.53 5.41
N GLY A 20 15.10 -12.92 4.17
CA GLY A 20 15.52 -14.29 3.89
C GLY A 20 16.91 -14.54 4.47
N VAL A 21 17.05 -14.65 5.79
CA VAL A 21 18.22 -15.23 6.50
C VAL A 21 19.61 -14.79 5.99
N ALA A 22 19.87 -13.49 5.90
CA ALA A 22 21.24 -13.00 5.73
C ALA A 22 21.70 -12.35 7.04
N THR A 23 22.40 -13.13 7.89
CA THR A 23 23.25 -12.52 8.90
C THR A 23 24.47 -11.94 8.18
N TYR A 24 24.99 -10.80 8.63
CA TYR A 24 26.19 -10.16 8.03
C TYR A 24 27.38 -11.15 7.90
N ALA A 25 27.38 -12.19 8.75
CA ALA A 25 28.34 -13.29 8.76
C ALA A 25 28.18 -14.29 7.60
N THR A 26 26.97 -14.58 7.11
CA THR A 26 26.77 -15.52 5.97
C THR A 26 26.96 -14.85 4.61
N SER A 27 26.68 -13.55 4.47
CA SER A 27 26.95 -12.77 3.25
C SER A 27 28.43 -12.40 3.08
N ALA A 28 29.27 -12.60 4.10
CA ALA A 28 30.70 -12.38 4.02
C ALA A 28 31.43 -13.43 3.18
N ALA A 29 30.78 -14.58 2.89
CA ALA A 29 31.44 -15.81 2.44
C ALA A 29 31.39 -16.09 0.92
N GLN A 30 30.72 -15.29 0.09
CA GLN A 30 30.70 -15.50 -1.37
C GLN A 30 31.05 -14.22 -2.14
N GLY A 31 31.63 -14.41 -3.34
CA GLY A 31 32.40 -13.42 -4.11
C GLY A 31 31.76 -12.04 -4.29
N ALA A 32 32.61 -11.06 -4.63
CA ALA A 32 32.36 -9.61 -4.67
C ALA A 32 31.36 -9.12 -5.74
N ALA A 33 30.35 -9.92 -6.10
CA ALA A 33 29.30 -9.54 -7.04
C ALA A 33 28.04 -9.06 -6.30
N LEU A 34 27.30 -8.16 -6.93
CA LEU A 34 26.02 -7.72 -6.42
C LEU A 34 24.99 -8.85 -6.56
N ASP A 35 24.17 -9.06 -5.52
CA ASP A 35 23.11 -10.07 -5.52
C ASP A 35 22.11 -9.77 -6.64
N GLU A 36 21.67 -10.81 -7.37
CA GLU A 36 20.73 -10.69 -8.48
C GLU A 36 19.41 -10.01 -8.07
N SER A 37 18.95 -10.23 -6.84
CA SER A 37 17.78 -9.56 -6.28
C SER A 37 17.95 -8.04 -6.16
N VAL A 38 19.17 -7.57 -5.88
CA VAL A 38 19.52 -6.15 -5.80
C VAL A 38 19.72 -5.57 -7.21
N ARG A 39 20.37 -6.31 -8.12
CA ARG A 39 20.58 -5.89 -9.51
C ARG A 39 19.27 -5.58 -10.23
N LYS A 40 18.23 -6.42 -10.02
CA LYS A 40 16.89 -6.25 -10.62
C LYS A 40 16.19 -4.94 -10.27
N VAL A 41 16.49 -4.36 -9.10
CA VAL A 41 15.84 -3.13 -8.64
C VAL A 41 16.68 -1.88 -8.91
N LEU A 42 17.87 -2.00 -9.48
CA LEU A 42 18.70 -0.85 -9.84
C LEU A 42 18.51 -0.48 -11.31
N LYS A 43 18.50 0.82 -11.57
CA LYS A 43 18.52 1.35 -12.93
C LYS A 43 19.82 0.97 -13.63
N PRO A 44 19.81 0.72 -14.96
CA PRO A 44 21.01 0.34 -15.70
C PRO A 44 22.19 1.31 -15.54
N GLU A 45 21.92 2.62 -15.51
CA GLU A 45 22.94 3.64 -15.32
C GLU A 45 23.57 3.62 -13.92
N VAL A 46 22.78 3.35 -12.88
CA VAL A 46 23.26 3.22 -11.50
C VAL A 46 24.04 1.92 -11.34
N LEU A 47 23.54 0.83 -11.91
CA LEU A 47 24.19 -0.47 -11.90
C LEU A 47 25.58 -0.40 -12.54
N LYS A 48 25.72 0.27 -13.70
CA LYS A 48 27.03 0.48 -14.34
C LYS A 48 28.02 1.19 -13.43
N VAL A 49 27.59 2.22 -12.69
CA VAL A 49 28.47 2.96 -11.77
C VAL A 49 28.88 2.08 -10.58
N ILE A 50 27.95 1.27 -10.04
CA ILE A 50 28.23 0.36 -8.92
C ILE A 50 29.13 -0.79 -9.35
N GLU A 51 28.88 -1.42 -10.50
CA GLU A 51 29.70 -2.53 -11.00
C GLU A 51 31.11 -2.08 -11.42
N ALA A 52 31.30 -0.80 -11.75
CA ALA A 52 32.62 -0.21 -11.93
C ALA A 52 33.40 -0.04 -10.61
N LYS A 53 32.74 -0.12 -9.45
CA LYS A 53 33.41 -0.10 -8.14
C LYS A 53 34.04 -1.46 -7.87
N THR A 54 35.34 -1.47 -7.59
CA THR A 54 36.09 -2.68 -7.24
C THR A 54 36.09 -2.98 -5.73
N ASP A 55 35.43 -2.16 -4.92
CA ASP A 55 35.38 -2.30 -3.46
C ASP A 55 34.43 -3.43 -3.04
N SER A 56 35.01 -4.60 -2.75
CA SER A 56 34.28 -5.78 -2.30
C SER A 56 33.50 -5.58 -0.98
N LEU A 57 33.94 -4.68 -0.10
CA LEU A 57 33.25 -4.40 1.16
C LEU A 57 32.03 -3.50 0.94
N LEU A 58 32.12 -2.55 0.01
CA LEU A 58 30.97 -1.78 -0.45
C LEU A 58 29.89 -2.69 -1.04
N ILE A 59 30.27 -3.60 -1.94
CA ILE A 59 29.32 -4.55 -2.56
C ILE A 59 28.64 -5.42 -1.50
N LYS A 60 29.41 -5.93 -0.52
CA LYS A 60 28.83 -6.69 0.61
C LYS A 60 27.85 -5.87 1.43
N LYS A 61 28.13 -4.58 1.68
CA LYS A 61 27.20 -3.66 2.38
C LYS A 61 25.93 -3.41 1.59
N LEU A 62 26.02 -3.26 0.28
CA LEU A 62 24.85 -3.11 -0.59
C LEU A 62 23.99 -4.37 -0.57
N ASN A 63 24.59 -5.56 -0.69
CA ASN A 63 23.88 -6.83 -0.55
C ASN A 63 23.21 -6.97 0.82
N PHE A 64 23.89 -6.56 1.89
CA PHE A 64 23.34 -6.57 3.25
C PHE A 64 22.14 -5.61 3.43
N LEU A 65 22.20 -4.41 2.85
CA LEU A 65 21.09 -3.47 2.87
C LEU A 65 19.87 -3.99 2.12
N GLY A 66 20.09 -4.79 1.08
CA GLY A 66 19.06 -5.43 0.31
C GLY A 66 18.26 -4.46 -0.56
N ARG A 67 17.35 -5.04 -1.34
CA ARG A 67 16.59 -4.35 -2.40
C ARG A 67 15.85 -3.09 -1.95
N TYR A 68 15.27 -3.12 -0.74
CA TYR A 68 14.40 -2.05 -0.25
C TYR A 68 15.15 -0.73 0.02
N PHE A 69 16.40 -0.83 0.46
CA PHE A 69 17.23 0.35 0.70
C PHE A 69 18.04 0.71 -0.53
N VAL A 70 18.61 -0.28 -1.23
CA VAL A 70 19.48 -0.03 -2.38
C VAL A 70 18.75 0.65 -3.54
N CYS A 71 17.45 0.45 -3.71
CA CYS A 71 16.65 1.15 -4.73
C CYS A 71 16.71 2.68 -4.61
N ARG A 72 17.04 3.24 -3.43
CA ARG A 72 17.22 4.69 -3.23
C ARG A 72 18.37 5.27 -4.05
N LEU A 73 19.35 4.45 -4.43
CA LEU A 73 20.43 4.89 -5.32
C LEU A 73 19.90 5.29 -6.71
N ASN A 74 18.69 4.85 -7.12
CA ASN A 74 18.07 5.23 -8.39
C ASN A 74 17.66 6.70 -8.48
N VAL A 75 17.63 7.40 -7.35
CA VAL A 75 17.36 8.85 -7.30
C VAL A 75 18.59 9.67 -6.94
N ALA A 76 19.75 9.02 -6.76
CA ALA A 76 20.99 9.69 -6.44
C ALA A 76 21.59 10.40 -7.67
N SER A 77 22.18 11.57 -7.45
CA SER A 77 22.95 12.26 -8.50
C SER A 77 24.25 11.52 -8.81
N LYS A 78 24.82 11.78 -10.00
CA LYS A 78 26.12 11.21 -10.41
C LYS A 78 27.23 11.51 -9.39
N LEU A 79 27.22 12.70 -8.80
CA LEU A 79 28.18 13.10 -7.76
C LEU A 79 28.09 12.20 -6.53
N ILE A 80 26.88 11.94 -6.03
CA ILE A 80 26.65 11.07 -4.88
C ILE A 80 27.09 9.64 -5.20
N LEU A 81 26.70 9.11 -6.37
CA LEU A 81 27.09 7.76 -6.80
C LEU A 81 28.61 7.60 -6.90
N ASN A 82 29.30 8.61 -7.43
CA ASN A 82 30.76 8.61 -7.52
C ASN A 82 31.42 8.67 -6.14
N SER A 83 30.83 9.39 -5.19
CA SER A 83 31.30 9.46 -3.81
C SER A 83 31.03 8.20 -2.97
N LEU A 84 30.19 7.28 -3.47
CA LEU A 84 29.79 6.09 -2.74
C LEU A 84 31.02 5.21 -2.41
N SER A 85 31.19 4.91 -1.12
CA SER A 85 32.26 4.10 -0.55
C SER A 85 31.71 3.25 0.60
N GLN A 86 32.48 2.26 1.04
CA GLN A 86 32.10 1.45 2.21
C GLN A 86 31.83 2.30 3.47
N GLU A 87 32.48 3.45 3.64
CA GLU A 87 32.37 4.28 4.86
C GLU A 87 31.07 5.08 4.90
N ASN A 88 30.60 5.58 3.75
CA ASN A 88 29.45 6.49 3.69
C ASN A 88 28.15 5.84 3.18
N CYS A 89 28.21 4.60 2.66
CA CYS A 89 27.07 3.92 2.03
C CYS A 89 25.80 3.91 2.89
N PHE A 90 25.89 3.55 4.18
CA PHE A 90 24.74 3.54 5.09
C PHE A 90 24.16 4.95 5.30
N ARG A 91 25.01 5.94 5.53
CA ARG A 91 24.61 7.34 5.75
C ARG A 91 23.85 7.87 4.52
N ILE A 92 24.42 7.66 3.34
CA ILE A 92 23.84 8.13 2.07
C ILE A 92 22.48 7.47 1.83
N ILE A 93 22.43 6.14 1.85
CA ILE A 93 21.23 5.40 1.45
C ILE A 93 20.10 5.58 2.46
N VAL A 94 20.40 5.61 3.75
CA VAL A 94 19.35 5.62 4.80
C VAL A 94 18.90 7.05 5.13
N ASN A 95 19.83 8.01 5.14
CA ASN A 95 19.55 9.35 5.70
C ASN A 95 19.54 10.47 4.66
N GLU A 96 20.31 10.38 3.58
CA GLU A 96 20.43 11.49 2.61
C GLU A 96 19.55 11.33 1.39
N LEU A 97 19.33 10.09 0.95
CA LEU A 97 18.50 9.83 -0.22
C LEU A 97 17.03 9.65 0.16
N ASP A 98 16.17 10.34 -0.57
CA ASP A 98 14.72 10.20 -0.49
C ASP A 98 14.29 8.77 -0.84
N ASP A 99 13.12 8.37 -0.31
CA ASP A 99 12.41 7.22 -0.82
C ASP A 99 12.02 7.46 -2.30
N PRO A 100 12.14 6.47 -3.21
CA PRO A 100 11.89 6.70 -4.64
C PRO A 100 10.48 7.22 -4.95
N TRP A 101 9.47 6.83 -4.18
CA TRP A 101 8.11 7.35 -4.35
C TRP A 101 7.98 8.80 -3.89
N GLU A 102 8.63 9.17 -2.79
CA GLU A 102 8.67 10.57 -2.35
C GLU A 102 9.40 11.45 -3.35
N TYR A 103 10.56 10.99 -3.85
CA TYR A 103 11.28 11.67 -4.93
C TYR A 103 10.38 11.86 -6.16
N TYR A 104 9.66 10.82 -6.58
CA TYR A 104 8.74 10.89 -7.72
C TYR A 104 7.65 11.96 -7.53
N TRP A 105 6.98 12.00 -6.39
CA TRP A 105 5.93 13.01 -6.15
C TRP A 105 6.47 14.43 -5.99
N LYS A 106 7.63 14.58 -5.33
CA LYS A 106 8.25 15.89 -5.04
C LYS A 106 8.96 16.47 -6.26
N GLN A 107 9.78 15.67 -6.94
CA GLN A 107 10.71 16.15 -7.97
C GLN A 107 10.22 15.91 -9.40
N VAL A 108 9.52 14.79 -9.66
CA VAL A 108 9.03 14.47 -11.00
C VAL A 108 7.64 15.07 -11.23
N ARG A 109 6.64 14.68 -10.43
CA ARG A 109 5.27 15.22 -10.57
C ARG A 109 5.13 16.66 -10.06
N LYS A 110 6.01 17.05 -9.13
CA LYS A 110 5.99 18.36 -8.46
C LYS A 110 4.59 18.67 -7.93
N ASN A 111 4.07 17.76 -7.09
CA ASN A 111 2.72 17.87 -6.55
C ASN A 111 2.57 19.13 -5.69
N GLY A 112 3.56 19.46 -4.84
CA GLY A 112 3.51 20.64 -3.99
C GLY A 112 2.22 20.71 -3.17
N LYS A 113 1.54 21.87 -3.24
CA LYS A 113 0.24 22.10 -2.58
C LYS A 113 -0.97 21.90 -3.51
N ASP A 114 -0.78 21.32 -4.69
CA ASP A 114 -1.84 21.13 -5.68
C ASP A 114 -2.65 19.86 -5.36
N ALA A 115 -3.90 20.05 -4.93
CA ALA A 115 -4.79 18.96 -4.58
C ALA A 115 -5.08 18.02 -5.77
N ASN A 116 -5.26 18.56 -6.99
CA ASN A 116 -5.60 17.72 -8.15
C ASN A 116 -4.46 16.80 -8.53
N LYS A 117 -3.21 17.28 -8.46
CA LYS A 117 -2.03 16.42 -8.68
C LYS A 117 -1.89 15.31 -7.64
N TRP A 118 -2.22 15.59 -6.39
CA TRP A 118 -2.24 14.57 -5.34
C TRP A 118 -3.35 13.55 -5.58
N LEU A 119 -4.54 13.98 -6.01
CA LEU A 119 -5.61 13.06 -6.41
C LEU A 119 -5.20 12.14 -7.56
N GLU A 120 -4.57 12.69 -8.61
CA GLU A 120 -4.03 11.89 -9.72
C GLU A 120 -2.96 10.90 -9.24
N SER A 121 -2.06 11.35 -8.36
CA SER A 121 -1.02 10.50 -7.78
C SER A 121 -1.61 9.37 -6.95
N LEU A 122 -2.67 9.64 -6.19
CA LEU A 122 -3.39 8.64 -5.40
C LEU A 122 -4.09 7.62 -6.29
N ARG A 123 -4.69 8.06 -7.40
CA ARG A 123 -5.28 7.18 -8.42
C ARG A 123 -4.25 6.28 -9.09
N GLU A 124 -3.05 6.81 -9.35
CA GLU A 124 -1.94 6.07 -9.97
C GLU A 124 -1.47 4.88 -9.09
N VAL A 125 -1.55 5.02 -7.77
CA VAL A 125 -1.09 4.01 -6.81
C VAL A 125 -2.24 3.33 -6.09
N ARG A 126 -3.47 3.41 -6.63
CA ARG A 126 -4.68 2.90 -5.97
C ARG A 126 -4.65 1.39 -5.72
N ASP A 127 -3.96 0.66 -6.60
CA ASP A 127 -3.75 -0.79 -6.53
C ASP A 127 -2.55 -1.15 -5.66
N LEU A 128 -1.84 -0.15 -5.14
CA LEU A 128 -0.69 -0.27 -4.25
C LEU A 128 -0.99 0.34 -2.87
N PRO A 129 -1.77 -0.33 -2.00
CA PRO A 129 -2.23 0.22 -0.73
C PRO A 129 -1.17 0.83 0.20
N LEU A 130 0.02 0.21 0.29
CA LEU A 130 1.11 0.79 1.07
C LEU A 130 1.57 2.15 0.53
N ILE A 131 1.66 2.26 -0.79
CA ILE A 131 2.13 3.47 -1.46
C ILE A 131 1.01 4.51 -1.49
N ALA A 132 -0.25 4.09 -1.61
CA ALA A 132 -1.39 4.96 -1.43
C ALA A 132 -1.44 5.57 -0.01
N ASP A 133 -1.21 4.79 1.05
CA ASP A 133 -1.11 5.33 2.42
C ASP A 133 0.05 6.33 2.54
N ARG A 134 1.21 6.06 1.93
CA ARG A 134 2.32 7.02 1.88
C ARG A 134 1.96 8.28 1.09
N CYS A 135 1.29 8.13 -0.05
CA CYS A 135 0.83 9.22 -0.91
C CYS A 135 -0.14 10.12 -0.14
N TRP A 136 -1.13 9.51 0.53
CA TRP A 136 -2.09 10.18 1.40
C TRP A 136 -1.40 10.99 2.50
N ARG A 137 -0.46 10.39 3.23
CA ARG A 137 0.31 11.09 4.28
C ARG A 137 1.16 12.23 3.70
N ASN A 138 1.84 12.01 2.58
CA ASN A 138 2.67 13.05 1.96
C ASN A 138 1.84 14.24 1.45
N MET A 139 0.64 13.98 0.92
CA MET A 139 -0.33 15.03 0.58
C MET A 139 -0.69 15.87 1.80
N LEU A 140 -1.06 15.23 2.92
CA LEU A 140 -1.38 15.92 4.16
C LEU A 140 -0.19 16.72 4.71
N LEU A 141 1.01 16.14 4.72
CA LEU A 141 2.25 16.81 5.15
C LEU A 141 2.63 17.99 4.24
N SER A 142 2.22 17.95 2.98
CA SER A 142 2.38 19.07 2.03
C SER A 142 1.37 20.19 2.30
N GLY A 143 0.48 20.04 3.28
CA GLY A 143 -0.52 21.04 3.65
C GLY A 143 -1.77 21.03 2.77
N VAL A 144 -2.01 19.95 2.04
CA VAL A 144 -3.22 19.80 1.21
C VAL A 144 -4.35 19.21 2.04
N TYR A 145 -5.50 19.89 2.01
CA TYR A 145 -6.70 19.42 2.68
C TYR A 145 -7.52 18.52 1.74
N PRO A 146 -7.81 17.24 2.10
CA PRO A 146 -8.46 16.32 1.18
C PRO A 146 -9.92 16.70 0.89
N THR A 147 -10.32 16.58 -0.38
CA THR A 147 -11.72 16.68 -0.82
C THR A 147 -12.45 15.34 -0.66
N THR A 148 -13.78 15.31 -0.78
CA THR A 148 -14.56 14.06 -0.80
C THR A 148 -14.02 13.06 -1.84
N GLU A 149 -13.56 13.54 -2.99
CA GLU A 149 -13.00 12.68 -4.05
C GLU A 149 -11.67 12.01 -3.64
N HIS A 150 -10.83 12.72 -2.88
CA HIS A 150 -9.62 12.14 -2.30
C HIS A 150 -9.99 11.03 -1.30
N TYR A 151 -10.96 11.30 -0.41
CA TYR A 151 -11.44 10.30 0.53
C TYR A 151 -12.04 9.10 -0.19
N ASN A 152 -12.90 9.29 -1.18
CA ASN A 152 -13.51 8.20 -1.95
C ASN A 152 -12.44 7.33 -2.61
N THR A 153 -11.42 7.96 -3.21
CA THR A 153 -10.28 7.23 -3.79
C THR A 153 -9.53 6.45 -2.71
N TYR A 154 -9.19 7.08 -1.58
CA TYR A 154 -8.44 6.41 -0.51
C TYR A 154 -9.23 5.30 0.18
N LEU A 155 -10.54 5.50 0.40
CA LEU A 155 -11.46 4.48 0.92
C LEU A 155 -11.50 3.26 0.01
N ASP A 156 -11.53 3.44 -1.32
CA ASP A 156 -11.45 2.31 -2.24
C ASP A 156 -10.13 1.54 -2.12
N VAL A 157 -9.02 2.25 -1.88
CA VAL A 157 -7.74 1.60 -1.60
C VAL A 157 -7.75 0.81 -0.30
N LEU A 158 -8.28 1.38 0.78
CA LEU A 158 -8.40 0.70 2.08
C LEU A 158 -9.31 -0.52 1.97
N ALA A 159 -10.39 -0.41 1.19
CA ALA A 159 -11.25 -1.53 0.88
C ALA A 159 -10.47 -2.67 0.21
N ASN A 160 -9.57 -2.39 -0.74
CA ASN A 160 -8.74 -3.45 -1.35
C ASN A 160 -7.84 -4.22 -0.37
N THR A 161 -7.57 -3.69 0.83
CA THR A 161 -6.71 -4.34 1.83
C THR A 161 -7.40 -5.17 2.90
N ASN A 162 -8.74 -5.26 2.88
CA ASN A 162 -9.52 -5.82 3.99
C ASN A 162 -9.24 -5.14 5.34
N ASP A 163 -8.72 -3.91 5.33
CA ASP A 163 -8.49 -3.12 6.53
C ASP A 163 -9.77 -2.39 6.93
N ASN A 164 -10.72 -3.17 7.43
CA ASN A 164 -12.01 -2.63 7.84
C ASN A 164 -11.84 -1.57 8.96
N PHE A 165 -10.83 -1.68 9.82
CA PHE A 165 -10.64 -0.71 10.90
C PHE A 165 -10.27 0.67 10.36
N TYR A 166 -9.22 0.78 9.53
CA TYR A 166 -8.81 2.08 8.97
C TYR A 166 -9.80 2.58 7.94
N LEU A 167 -10.46 1.69 7.20
CA LEU A 167 -11.56 2.07 6.31
C LEU A 167 -12.64 2.82 7.10
N HIS A 168 -13.08 2.24 8.22
CA HIS A 168 -14.09 2.84 9.08
C HIS A 168 -13.63 4.14 9.75
N ASP A 169 -12.40 4.19 10.28
CA ASP A 169 -11.85 5.42 10.89
C ASP A 169 -11.70 6.54 9.85
N THR A 170 -11.25 6.22 8.63
CA THR A 170 -11.15 7.17 7.51
C THR A 170 -12.52 7.66 7.05
N PHE A 171 -13.51 6.78 7.00
CA PHE A 171 -14.89 7.17 6.68
C PHE A 171 -15.50 8.06 7.78
N ASP A 172 -15.25 7.73 9.04
CA ASP A 172 -15.66 8.55 10.18
C ASP A 172 -14.93 9.91 10.21
N ASP A 173 -13.69 9.97 9.75
CA ASP A 173 -12.95 11.22 9.54
C ASP A 173 -13.65 12.12 8.52
N LEU A 174 -14.01 11.59 7.35
CA LEU A 174 -14.79 12.33 6.34
C LEU A 174 -16.15 12.77 6.90
N LYS A 175 -16.82 11.91 7.68
CA LYS A 175 -18.15 12.17 8.22
C LYS A 175 -18.16 13.23 9.31
N ARG A 176 -17.29 13.09 10.31
CA ARG A 176 -17.35 13.84 11.58
C ARG A 176 -16.20 14.82 11.77
N ARG A 177 -14.98 14.47 11.34
CA ARG A 177 -13.78 15.28 11.62
C ARG A 177 -13.46 16.28 10.51
N ASN A 178 -13.96 16.05 9.29
CA ASN A 178 -13.85 16.98 8.18
C ASN A 178 -14.92 18.09 8.27
N PRO A 179 -14.52 19.38 8.40
CA PRO A 179 -15.45 20.49 8.53
C PRO A 179 -15.96 21.00 7.16
N TYR A 180 -15.30 20.67 6.05
CA TYR A 180 -15.59 21.26 4.73
C TYR A 180 -16.24 20.28 3.75
N GLN A 181 -16.05 18.99 3.96
CA GLN A 181 -16.48 17.92 3.06
C GLN A 181 -17.36 16.94 3.83
N LYS A 182 -18.27 16.29 3.10
CA LYS A 182 -19.16 15.27 3.66
C LYS A 182 -19.22 14.05 2.75
N PRO A 183 -19.50 12.86 3.31
CA PRO A 183 -19.73 11.67 2.52
C PRO A 183 -20.85 11.91 1.49
N ASP A 184 -20.61 11.50 0.26
CA ASP A 184 -21.57 11.54 -0.83
C ASP A 184 -22.03 10.13 -1.21
N ALA A 185 -22.88 10.03 -2.24
CA ALA A 185 -23.33 8.74 -2.76
C ALA A 185 -22.15 7.84 -3.16
N GLY A 186 -21.05 8.42 -3.67
CA GLY A 186 -19.83 7.69 -3.98
C GLY A 186 -19.21 7.07 -2.73
N SER A 187 -19.07 7.83 -1.65
CA SER A 187 -18.52 7.36 -0.37
C SER A 187 -19.29 6.15 0.17
N PHE A 188 -20.63 6.21 0.15
CA PHE A 188 -21.47 5.11 0.63
C PHE A 188 -21.42 3.87 -0.28
N ASN A 189 -21.37 4.07 -1.60
CA ASN A 189 -21.21 2.96 -2.54
C ASN A 189 -19.83 2.30 -2.43
N THR A 190 -18.76 3.06 -2.17
CA THR A 190 -17.43 2.49 -1.86
C THR A 190 -17.45 1.62 -0.61
N MET A 191 -18.13 2.05 0.46
CA MET A 191 -18.30 1.24 1.67
C MET A 191 -19.11 -0.04 1.40
N LEU A 192 -20.18 0.07 0.61
CA LEU A 192 -20.99 -1.08 0.23
C LEU A 192 -20.20 -2.09 -0.62
N ASP A 193 -19.48 -1.61 -1.63
CA ASP A 193 -18.62 -2.44 -2.48
C ASP A 193 -17.51 -3.14 -1.68
N ASN A 194 -16.95 -2.49 -0.65
CA ASN A 194 -16.04 -3.14 0.28
C ASN A 194 -16.69 -4.37 0.93
N TYR A 195 -17.89 -4.25 1.50
CA TYR A 195 -18.56 -5.39 2.13
C TYR A 195 -18.88 -6.49 1.14
N ILE A 196 -19.26 -6.14 -0.09
CA ILE A 196 -19.50 -7.10 -1.17
C ILE A 196 -18.21 -7.88 -1.52
N ARG A 197 -17.09 -7.18 -1.73
CA ARG A 197 -15.78 -7.78 -2.03
C ARG A 197 -15.28 -8.72 -0.94
N HIS A 198 -15.66 -8.47 0.31
CA HIS A 198 -15.26 -9.28 1.47
C HIS A 198 -16.31 -10.32 1.87
N GLN A 199 -17.38 -10.47 1.09
CA GLN A 199 -18.48 -11.40 1.42
C GLN A 199 -19.07 -11.13 2.81
N ASP A 200 -19.11 -9.86 3.24
CA ASP A 200 -19.60 -9.46 4.55
C ASP A 200 -21.10 -9.09 4.47
N GLY A 201 -21.95 -10.12 4.42
CA GLY A 201 -23.39 -9.97 4.25
C GLY A 201 -24.05 -9.13 5.36
N GLN A 202 -23.61 -9.29 6.61
CA GLN A 202 -24.13 -8.52 7.75
C GLN A 202 -23.96 -7.02 7.54
N ARG A 203 -22.73 -6.58 7.23
CA ARG A 203 -22.43 -5.17 7.05
C ARG A 203 -23.02 -4.61 5.77
N ALA A 204 -23.06 -5.40 4.69
CA ALA A 204 -23.72 -5.03 3.45
C ALA A 204 -25.23 -4.76 3.66
N LEU A 205 -25.91 -5.60 4.46
CA LEU A 205 -27.32 -5.42 4.80
C LEU A 205 -27.57 -4.11 5.55
N VAL A 206 -26.81 -3.86 6.63
CA VAL A 206 -26.94 -2.61 7.42
C VAL A 206 -26.64 -1.39 6.55
N GLN A 207 -25.63 -1.47 5.68
CA GLN A 207 -25.25 -0.38 4.78
C GLN A 207 -26.37 -0.06 3.78
N VAL A 208 -26.99 -1.06 3.16
CA VAL A 208 -28.07 -0.82 2.18
C VAL A 208 -29.34 -0.30 2.85
N GLU A 209 -29.68 -0.78 4.05
CA GLU A 209 -30.80 -0.25 4.83
C GLU A 209 -30.59 1.22 5.20
N TYR A 210 -29.37 1.58 5.62
CA TYR A 210 -29.00 2.97 5.87
C TYR A 210 -29.15 3.83 4.62
N MET A 211 -28.61 3.38 3.47
CA MET A 211 -28.70 4.09 2.20
C MET A 211 -30.17 4.31 1.78
N LYS A 212 -31.02 3.28 1.89
CA LYS A 212 -32.46 3.39 1.66
C LYS A 212 -33.11 4.45 2.57
N SER A 213 -32.81 4.43 3.87
CA SER A 213 -33.35 5.42 4.83
C SER A 213 -32.96 6.87 4.53
N LYS A 214 -31.90 7.07 3.73
CA LYS A 214 -31.36 8.38 3.34
C LYS A 214 -31.58 8.71 1.87
N ASN A 215 -32.39 7.92 1.14
CA ASN A 215 -32.62 8.08 -0.29
C ASN A 215 -31.32 8.12 -1.12
N ILE A 216 -30.33 7.31 -0.74
CA ILE A 216 -29.06 7.17 -1.45
C ILE A 216 -29.18 5.92 -2.34
N ALA A 217 -29.00 6.09 -3.65
CA ALA A 217 -29.06 4.99 -4.60
C ALA A 217 -27.83 4.07 -4.48
N VAL A 218 -28.07 2.77 -4.59
CA VAL A 218 -27.02 1.79 -4.83
C VAL A 218 -26.58 1.92 -6.28
N ASP A 219 -25.27 1.88 -6.53
CA ASP A 219 -24.71 1.87 -7.87
C ASP A 219 -25.18 0.62 -8.62
N ALA A 220 -25.66 0.80 -9.85
CA ALA A 220 -26.16 -0.27 -10.71
C ALA A 220 -25.15 -1.42 -10.88
N SER A 221 -23.85 -1.11 -10.85
CA SER A 221 -22.78 -2.11 -10.94
C SER A 221 -22.66 -3.03 -9.72
N LEU A 222 -23.27 -2.66 -8.58
CA LEU A 222 -23.24 -3.41 -7.32
C LEU A 222 -24.52 -4.20 -7.07
N GLU A 223 -25.65 -3.83 -7.68
CA GLU A 223 -26.97 -4.40 -7.37
C GLU A 223 -27.02 -5.93 -7.51
N GLY A 224 -26.48 -6.46 -8.62
CA GLY A 224 -26.45 -7.91 -8.86
C GLY A 224 -25.63 -8.66 -7.80
N LYS A 225 -24.40 -8.19 -7.54
CA LYS A 225 -23.51 -8.78 -6.54
C LYS A 225 -24.07 -8.67 -5.12
N LEU A 226 -24.73 -7.56 -4.81
CA LEU A 226 -25.40 -7.35 -3.52
C LEU A 226 -26.54 -8.35 -3.34
N LYS A 227 -27.37 -8.54 -4.37
CA LYS A 227 -28.47 -9.50 -4.33
C LYS A 227 -27.96 -10.92 -4.10
N GLU A 228 -26.90 -11.32 -4.80
CA GLU A 228 -26.26 -12.62 -4.62
C GLU A 228 -25.71 -12.79 -3.20
N LEU A 229 -25.00 -11.80 -2.67
CA LEU A 229 -24.46 -11.83 -1.31
C LEU A 229 -25.57 -11.95 -0.25
N LEU A 230 -26.61 -11.13 -0.37
CA LEU A 230 -27.71 -11.13 0.61
C LEU A 230 -28.59 -12.39 0.51
N ALA A 231 -28.69 -13.02 -0.67
CA ALA A 231 -29.37 -14.31 -0.80
C ALA A 231 -28.59 -15.46 -0.15
N ALA A 232 -27.26 -15.36 -0.08
CA ALA A 232 -26.39 -16.35 0.55
C ALA A 232 -26.18 -16.11 2.06
N TYR A 233 -26.53 -14.92 2.57
CA TYR A 233 -26.35 -14.54 3.96
C TYR A 233 -27.61 -14.79 4.79
N ASP A 234 -27.44 -15.46 5.93
CA ASP A 234 -28.51 -15.73 6.90
C ASP A 234 -28.21 -14.96 8.20
N PRO A 235 -29.00 -13.92 8.53
CA PRO A 235 -28.78 -13.10 9.73
C PRO A 235 -28.89 -13.88 11.04
N GLU A 236 -29.79 -14.87 11.12
CA GLU A 236 -30.00 -15.66 12.34
C GLU A 236 -28.82 -16.59 12.58
N LYS A 237 -28.37 -17.30 11.54
CA LYS A 237 -27.15 -18.13 11.62
C LYS A 237 -25.90 -17.29 11.87
N GLY A 238 -25.83 -16.10 11.29
CA GLY A 238 -24.72 -15.17 11.52
C GLY A 238 -24.66 -14.70 12.97
N ALA A 239 -25.80 -14.34 13.56
CA ALA A 239 -25.90 -13.96 14.96
C ALA A 239 -25.57 -15.13 15.90
N ALA A 240 -26.10 -16.33 15.62
CA ALA A 240 -25.81 -17.53 16.40
C ALA A 240 -24.31 -17.87 16.41
N TRP A 241 -23.66 -17.87 15.24
CA TRP A 241 -22.22 -18.11 15.11
C TRP A 241 -21.37 -17.04 15.82
N ALA A 242 -21.80 -15.77 15.79
CA ALA A 242 -21.08 -14.70 16.47
C ALA A 242 -21.10 -14.84 18.00
N LEU A 243 -22.18 -15.41 18.56
CA LEU A 243 -22.36 -15.64 20.00
C LEU A 243 -21.71 -16.93 20.49
N ASP A 244 -21.80 -18.01 19.70
CA ASP A 244 -21.22 -19.31 20.02
C ASP A 244 -20.41 -19.87 18.85
N LYS A 245 -19.10 -19.59 18.88
CA LYS A 245 -18.12 -20.07 17.88
C LYS A 245 -17.79 -21.56 17.99
N GLY A 246 -18.47 -22.30 18.87
CA GLY A 246 -18.30 -23.75 19.04
C GLY A 246 -19.11 -24.60 18.06
N GLY A 247 -20.08 -24.01 17.35
CA GLY A 247 -20.92 -24.71 16.37
C GLY A 247 -20.26 -24.96 15.01
N GLU A 248 -21.02 -25.54 14.07
CA GLU A 248 -20.57 -25.65 12.68
C GLU A 248 -20.49 -24.26 12.04
N LYS A 249 -19.32 -23.92 11.49
CA LYS A 249 -19.09 -22.61 10.85
C LYS A 249 -19.98 -22.48 9.60
N PRO A 250 -20.81 -21.44 9.49
CA PRO A 250 -21.65 -21.23 8.30
C PRO A 250 -20.84 -21.03 7.02
N GLU A 251 -21.37 -21.49 5.88
CA GLU A 251 -20.71 -21.40 4.56
C GLU A 251 -20.33 -19.96 4.18
N PHE A 252 -21.17 -18.97 4.50
CA PHE A 252 -20.89 -17.57 4.20
C PHE A 252 -19.69 -17.02 5.01
N GLU A 253 -19.43 -17.53 6.22
CA GLU A 253 -18.24 -17.15 6.99
C GLU A 253 -16.97 -17.77 6.40
N VAL A 254 -17.05 -19.00 5.88
CA VAL A 254 -15.94 -19.63 5.16
C VAL A 254 -15.61 -18.82 3.90
N LYS A 255 -16.63 -18.40 3.11
CA LYS A 255 -16.44 -17.55 1.93
C LYS A 255 -15.81 -16.20 2.28
N LYS A 256 -16.19 -15.61 3.41
CA LYS A 256 -15.61 -14.36 3.94
C LYS A 256 -14.12 -14.51 4.27
N GLU A 257 -13.74 -15.61 4.92
CA GLU A 257 -12.33 -15.89 5.21
C GLU A 257 -11.51 -16.11 3.94
N GLN A 258 -12.02 -16.92 3.00
CA GLN A 258 -11.37 -17.15 1.70
C GLN A 258 -11.20 -15.85 0.89
N ALA A 259 -12.20 -14.96 0.91
CA ALA A 259 -12.09 -13.64 0.29
C ALA A 259 -10.99 -12.80 0.94
N GLY A 260 -10.88 -12.85 2.28
CA GLY A 260 -9.82 -12.21 3.05
C GLY A 260 -8.43 -12.73 2.67
N GLU A 261 -8.24 -14.04 2.59
CA GLU A 261 -6.98 -14.68 2.19
C GLU A 261 -6.60 -14.32 0.76
N LYS A 262 -7.56 -14.37 -0.18
CA LYS A 262 -7.33 -13.97 -1.57
C LYS A 262 -6.89 -12.51 -1.67
N ASN A 263 -7.46 -11.61 -0.88
CA ASN A 263 -7.06 -10.21 -0.86
C ASN A 263 -5.67 -10.02 -0.24
N GLN A 264 -5.32 -10.79 0.79
CA GLN A 264 -3.94 -10.80 1.31
C GLN A 264 -2.95 -11.28 0.24
N GLN A 265 -3.25 -12.36 -0.49
CA GLN A 265 -2.38 -12.87 -1.54
C GLN A 265 -2.11 -11.82 -2.63
N LYS A 266 -3.12 -11.06 -3.07
CA LYS A 266 -2.93 -9.95 -4.02
C LYS A 266 -1.94 -8.89 -3.52
N ILE A 267 -1.88 -8.63 -2.21
CA ILE A 267 -0.91 -7.70 -1.62
C ILE A 267 0.50 -8.29 -1.71
N PHE A 268 0.64 -9.59 -1.44
CA PHE A 268 1.92 -10.30 -1.61
C PHE A 268 2.38 -10.30 -3.07
N ASP A 269 1.48 -10.48 -4.02
CA ASP A 269 1.83 -10.52 -5.45
C ASP A 269 2.34 -9.15 -5.97
N ASN A 270 1.97 -8.05 -5.32
CA ASN A 270 2.39 -6.69 -5.69
C ASN A 270 3.64 -6.17 -4.94
N LEU A 271 4.37 -7.03 -4.23
CA LEU A 271 5.46 -6.59 -3.36
C LEU A 271 6.57 -5.80 -4.05
N GLU A 272 6.97 -6.20 -5.26
CA GLU A 272 8.03 -5.50 -6.00
C GLU A 272 7.65 -4.05 -6.32
N ARG A 273 6.38 -3.81 -6.65
CA ARG A 273 5.87 -2.48 -7.01
C ARG A 273 5.82 -1.54 -5.80
N TYR A 274 5.90 -2.06 -4.58
CA TYR A 274 6.02 -1.24 -3.37
C TYR A 274 7.42 -0.69 -3.13
N ILE A 275 8.44 -1.20 -3.82
CA ILE A 275 9.82 -0.75 -3.62
C ILE A 275 10.01 0.64 -4.23
N GLN A 276 9.52 0.86 -5.44
CA GLN A 276 9.72 2.09 -6.20
C GLN A 276 8.75 2.21 -7.38
N PRO A 277 8.58 3.42 -7.97
CA PRO A 277 7.93 3.57 -9.25
C PRO A 277 8.65 2.81 -10.36
N ASP A 278 7.97 2.61 -11.49
CA ASP A 278 8.61 2.15 -12.72
C ASP A 278 9.82 3.03 -13.07
N PHE A 279 10.92 2.42 -13.53
CA PHE A 279 12.14 3.15 -13.87
C PHE A 279 11.91 4.27 -14.88
N SER A 280 10.98 4.10 -15.82
CA SER A 280 10.61 5.11 -16.81
C SER A 280 10.01 6.38 -16.18
N LYS A 281 9.46 6.28 -14.96
CA LYS A 281 8.86 7.39 -14.23
C LYS A 281 9.90 8.16 -13.39
N LEU A 282 11.03 7.56 -13.09
CA LEU A 282 12.12 8.21 -12.38
C LEU A 282 12.99 8.95 -13.39
N VAL A 283 13.02 10.28 -13.35
CA VAL A 283 13.95 11.07 -14.17
C VAL A 283 15.17 11.38 -13.31
N VAL A 284 16.38 11.05 -13.78
CA VAL A 284 17.60 11.53 -13.14
C VAL A 284 17.76 12.99 -13.55
N GLN A 285 17.58 13.92 -12.60
CA GLN A 285 18.00 15.30 -12.84
C GLN A 285 19.54 15.32 -12.86
N GLU A 286 20.11 15.93 -13.90
CA GLU A 286 21.58 16.10 -14.04
C GLU A 286 22.18 16.95 -12.90
#